data_AF-A0A395SZQ4-F1
#
_entry.id   AF-A0A395SZQ4-F1
#
_cell.length_a   1.000
_cell.length_b   1.000
_cell.length_c   1.000
_cell.angle_alpha   90.00
_cell.angle_beta   90.00
_cell.angle_gamma   90.00
#
_symmetry.space_group_name_H-M   'P 1'
#
loop_
_entity.id
_entity.type
_entity.pdbx_description
1 polymer ?
#
loop_
_entity_poly.entity_id
_entity_poly.type
_entity_poly.pdbx_seq_one_letter_code
_entity_poly.pdbx_strand_id
1 'polypeptide(L)'
;MVKCNHNLLYNDCSPTAQGAGFKRPSINQLLRAVSQTGRRSRDPQLQDDAVENPWTFPGPLVLPDDELAMDPDDDGQTFKEWHDMGSNEERNQVTTKKNTIYVILPPTIPQDLGETMKDWHKPVLPGTTARDLDKWTSSSPQVNDLISYLRAFYHGMDVVQYPGAFTWRSWNEKPKARSKTAKIGLETPGVPEVWDIRCRPSLDGRARRQVHLGDVADALLQRIPKDAHAVIMLTDYDLYEDEDDDFTVGRAWGGSRVCIVSSFRYNPTLDETAGIDRAHMWPNSHCKAFVDNECSVEEEEHHRPAKRTKKPSSAVYGKPPPGAALGLAVQAVKRVPKLTTRDELASYWFARLAVTVSHELGHCFGFAHCPYYACVMQGVNSVRQDGQVPPYLCPVCLAKVSWELGPLLTGGGSRAEKQKVWVREQSIALKGFCEKWSHVPQFAGFEAWLGKRLEDIREKRVE
;
A
#
# COMPACT_ATOMS: atom_id res chain seq x y z
N MET A 1 11.98 -25.00 -11.37
CA MET A 1 11.01 -23.98 -11.83
C MET A 1 11.25 -23.68 -13.29
N VAL A 2 10.25 -23.88 -14.15
CA VAL A 2 10.26 -23.41 -15.53
C VAL A 2 10.32 -21.87 -15.51
N LYS A 3 11.16 -21.23 -16.33
CA LYS A 3 11.18 -19.76 -16.42
C LYS A 3 9.81 -19.23 -16.91
N CYS A 4 8.99 -18.52 -16.09
CA CYS A 4 7.87 -17.69 -16.63
C CYS A 4 8.51 -16.61 -17.50
N ASN A 5 8.09 -16.54 -18.76
CA ASN A 5 8.58 -15.52 -19.71
C ASN A 5 7.80 -14.20 -19.60
N HIS A 6 6.71 -14.16 -18.82
CA HIS A 6 5.82 -13.02 -18.58
C HIS A 6 5.25 -12.39 -19.87
N ASN A 7 5.02 -13.21 -20.91
CA ASN A 7 4.57 -12.74 -22.23
C ASN A 7 3.05 -12.58 -22.37
N LEU A 8 2.29 -13.34 -21.58
CA LEU A 8 0.83 -13.29 -21.52
C LEU A 8 0.44 -12.78 -20.14
N LEU A 9 -0.38 -11.75 -20.10
CA LEU A 9 -0.78 -11.09 -18.87
C LEU A 9 -2.30 -11.01 -18.75
N TYR A 10 -2.82 -11.11 -17.54
CA TYR A 10 -4.20 -10.73 -17.23
C TYR A 10 -4.32 -9.20 -17.20
N ASN A 11 -5.36 -8.67 -17.85
CA ASN A 11 -5.73 -7.25 -17.80
C ASN A 11 -7.07 -7.02 -17.08
N ASP A 12 -7.66 -8.09 -16.54
CA ASP A 12 -8.91 -8.09 -15.80
C ASP A 12 -8.85 -9.14 -14.68
N CYS A 13 -9.96 -9.34 -13.98
CA CYS A 13 -10.08 -10.33 -12.91
C CYS A 13 -9.69 -11.75 -13.34
N SER A 14 -9.12 -12.48 -12.39
CA SER A 14 -8.77 -13.89 -12.50
C SER A 14 -10.04 -14.76 -12.65
N PRO A 15 -9.88 -16.03 -13.05
CA PRO A 15 -10.98 -16.99 -13.06
C PRO A 15 -11.65 -17.21 -11.69
N THR A 16 -10.92 -17.08 -10.57
CA THR A 16 -11.48 -17.33 -9.23
C THR A 16 -12.41 -16.24 -8.74
N ALA A 17 -12.31 -15.02 -9.28
CA ALA A 17 -13.19 -13.90 -8.93
C ALA A 17 -14.68 -14.28 -9.03
N GLN A 18 -15.07 -14.94 -10.14
CA GLN A 18 -16.45 -15.39 -10.33
C GLN A 18 -16.85 -16.47 -9.32
N GLY A 19 -15.92 -17.35 -8.95
CA GLY A 19 -16.16 -18.41 -7.96
C GLY A 19 -16.34 -17.86 -6.54
N ALA A 20 -15.61 -16.80 -6.20
CA ALA A 20 -15.74 -16.04 -4.96
C ALA A 20 -17.00 -15.19 -4.89
N GLY A 21 -17.67 -14.92 -6.02
CA GLY A 21 -18.84 -14.05 -6.09
C GLY A 21 -18.50 -12.59 -6.41
N PHE A 22 -17.21 -12.24 -6.46
CA PHE A 22 -16.77 -10.90 -6.83
C PHE A 22 -17.16 -10.59 -8.28
N LYS A 23 -17.80 -9.44 -8.48
CA LYS A 23 -18.17 -8.95 -9.79
C LYS A 23 -17.62 -7.55 -9.99
N ARG A 24 -16.60 -7.44 -10.83
CA ARG A 24 -16.06 -6.15 -11.23
C ARG A 24 -17.16 -5.24 -11.78
N PRO A 25 -17.22 -3.96 -11.35
CA PRO A 25 -18.21 -3.01 -11.85
C PRO A 25 -18.17 -2.89 -13.37
N SER A 26 -19.35 -2.78 -14.00
CA SER A 26 -19.46 -2.61 -15.45
C SER A 26 -18.83 -1.32 -15.93
N ILE A 27 -18.49 -1.23 -17.22
CA ILE A 27 -17.98 -0.01 -17.88
C ILE A 27 -18.78 1.24 -17.50
N ASN A 28 -20.12 1.15 -17.49
CA ASN A 28 -20.98 2.28 -17.12
C ASN A 28 -20.87 2.65 -15.63
N GLN A 29 -20.68 1.66 -14.74
CA GLN A 29 -20.44 1.92 -13.32
C GLN A 29 -19.06 2.53 -13.10
N LEU A 30 -18.02 2.03 -13.78
CA LEU A 30 -16.66 2.59 -13.73
C LEU A 30 -16.62 4.07 -14.18
N LEU A 31 -17.29 4.40 -15.29
CA LEU A 31 -17.42 5.77 -15.78
C LEU A 31 -18.18 6.71 -14.81
N ARG A 32 -19.08 6.16 -13.99
CA ARG A 32 -19.76 6.92 -12.94
C ARG A 32 -18.89 7.04 -11.69
N ALA A 33 -18.13 6.00 -11.35
CA ALA A 33 -17.26 5.95 -10.17
C ALA A 33 -16.14 6.99 -10.23
N VAL A 34 -15.58 7.27 -11.43
CA VAL A 34 -14.56 8.32 -11.63
C VAL A 34 -15.14 9.74 -11.71
N SER A 35 -16.47 9.90 -11.71
CA SER A 35 -17.12 11.19 -11.95
C SER A 35 -17.54 11.86 -10.66
N GLN A 36 -17.19 13.14 -10.52
CA GLN A 36 -17.60 13.97 -9.38
C GLN A 36 -19.13 14.02 -9.20
N THR A 37 -19.88 13.99 -10.31
CA THR A 37 -21.35 14.11 -10.28
C THR A 37 -22.06 12.76 -10.17
N GLY A 38 -21.32 11.64 -10.22
CA GLY A 38 -21.88 10.29 -10.32
C GLY A 38 -22.58 10.01 -11.67
N ARG A 39 -22.54 10.95 -12.61
CA ARG A 39 -23.04 10.80 -13.99
C ARG A 39 -21.88 10.52 -14.93
N ARG A 40 -22.14 9.86 -16.06
CA ARG A 40 -21.12 9.57 -17.08
C ARG A 40 -20.37 10.86 -17.46
N SER A 41 -19.06 10.86 -17.23
CA SER A 41 -18.20 11.98 -17.62
C SER A 41 -18.12 12.11 -19.14
N ARG A 42 -18.07 13.34 -19.65
CA ARG A 42 -17.78 13.65 -21.06
C ARG A 42 -16.30 13.99 -21.28
N ASP A 43 -15.50 14.03 -20.23
CA ASP A 43 -14.06 14.27 -20.34
C ASP A 43 -13.40 13.08 -21.05
N PRO A 44 -12.74 13.28 -22.22
CA PRO A 44 -12.14 12.18 -22.97
C PRO A 44 -11.02 11.47 -22.21
N GLN A 45 -10.23 12.20 -21.42
CA GLN A 45 -9.13 11.60 -20.66
C GLN A 45 -9.65 10.69 -19.55
N LEU A 46 -10.67 11.14 -18.81
CA LEU A 46 -11.31 10.31 -17.78
C LEU A 46 -12.01 9.08 -18.37
N GLN A 47 -12.60 9.21 -19.56
CA GLN A 47 -13.21 8.07 -20.25
C GLN A 47 -12.15 7.04 -20.65
N ASP A 48 -11.05 7.48 -21.27
CA ASP A 48 -10.00 6.56 -21.70
C ASP A 48 -9.32 5.86 -20.51
N ASP A 49 -8.93 6.63 -19.48
CA ASP A 49 -8.29 6.10 -18.29
C ASP A 49 -9.18 5.06 -17.59
N ALA A 50 -10.50 5.28 -17.57
CA ALA A 50 -11.43 4.38 -16.91
C ALA A 50 -11.69 3.10 -17.72
N VAL A 51 -11.90 3.18 -19.04
CA VAL A 51 -12.47 2.02 -19.76
C VAL A 51 -11.83 1.70 -21.11
N GLU A 52 -11.02 2.58 -21.68
CA GLU A 52 -10.48 2.36 -23.04
C GLU A 52 -9.05 1.80 -23.01
N ASN A 53 -8.36 1.85 -21.87
CA ASN A 53 -6.99 1.35 -21.73
C ASN A 53 -6.79 0.35 -20.55
N PRO A 54 -7.30 -0.90 -20.66
CA PRO A 54 -7.16 -1.92 -19.61
C PRO A 54 -5.71 -2.38 -19.38
N TRP A 55 -4.77 -1.97 -20.24
CA TRP A 55 -3.34 -2.28 -20.08
C TRP A 55 -2.56 -1.19 -19.33
N THR A 56 -3.20 -0.06 -19.02
CA THR A 56 -2.68 0.96 -18.11
C THR A 56 -3.23 0.75 -16.71
N PHE A 57 -4.55 0.55 -16.61
CA PHE A 57 -5.25 0.23 -15.36
C PHE A 57 -6.03 -1.08 -15.53
N PRO A 58 -5.41 -2.25 -15.30
CA PRO A 58 -6.09 -3.53 -15.37
C PRO A 58 -7.12 -3.67 -14.24
N GLY A 59 -8.04 -4.63 -14.38
CA GLY A 59 -8.92 -5.03 -13.27
C GLY A 59 -8.13 -5.57 -12.08
N PRO A 60 -8.73 -5.60 -10.87
CA PRO A 60 -8.12 -6.28 -9.74
C PRO A 60 -7.99 -7.77 -10.09
N LEU A 61 -6.89 -8.41 -9.70
CA LEU A 61 -6.66 -9.83 -10.02
C LEU A 61 -7.67 -10.73 -9.29
N VAL A 62 -7.91 -10.51 -7.99
CA VAL A 62 -8.83 -11.34 -7.17
C VAL A 62 -8.40 -12.81 -7.20
N LEU A 63 -7.19 -13.07 -6.72
CA LEU A 63 -6.65 -14.41 -6.53
C LEU A 63 -7.32 -15.11 -5.33
N PRO A 64 -7.09 -16.43 -5.14
CA PRO A 64 -7.46 -17.09 -3.90
C PRO A 64 -6.89 -16.36 -2.67
N ASP A 65 -7.72 -16.27 -1.62
CA ASP A 65 -7.46 -15.59 -0.35
C ASP A 65 -7.25 -14.07 -0.43
N ASP A 66 -7.35 -13.47 -1.62
CA ASP A 66 -7.39 -12.01 -1.73
C ASP A 66 -8.57 -11.45 -0.93
N GLU A 67 -8.42 -10.28 -0.34
CA GLU A 67 -9.52 -9.60 0.37
C GLU A 67 -10.80 -9.52 -0.47
N LEU A 68 -10.70 -9.15 -1.76
CA LEU A 68 -11.85 -9.11 -2.66
C LEU A 68 -12.44 -10.48 -3.01
N ALA A 69 -11.75 -11.58 -2.72
CA ALA A 69 -12.29 -12.93 -2.82
C ALA A 69 -12.97 -13.37 -1.52
N MET A 70 -12.52 -12.87 -0.37
CA MET A 70 -13.06 -13.16 0.96
C MET A 70 -14.27 -12.29 1.29
N ASP A 71 -14.23 -11.02 0.88
CA ASP A 71 -15.32 -10.04 0.95
C ASP A 71 -15.68 -9.54 -0.47
N PRO A 72 -16.40 -10.36 -1.26
CA PRO A 72 -16.74 -10.05 -2.65
C PRO A 72 -17.77 -8.92 -2.80
N ASP A 73 -18.42 -8.50 -1.70
CA ASP A 73 -19.47 -7.48 -1.67
C ASP A 73 -18.92 -6.08 -1.34
N ASP A 74 -17.59 -5.90 -1.25
CA ASP A 74 -16.97 -4.58 -1.13
C ASP A 74 -17.23 -3.73 -2.39
N ASP A 75 -18.22 -2.82 -2.29
CA ASP A 75 -18.60 -1.86 -3.33
C ASP A 75 -17.57 -0.72 -3.50
N GLY A 76 -16.62 -0.63 -2.56
CA GLY A 76 -15.63 0.42 -2.46
C GLY A 76 -16.25 1.80 -2.24
N GLN A 77 -15.61 2.81 -2.81
CA GLN A 77 -16.05 4.20 -2.67
C GLN A 77 -15.82 4.94 -3.99
N THR A 78 -16.89 5.50 -4.56
CA THR A 78 -16.82 6.33 -5.77
C THR A 78 -16.23 7.71 -5.48
N PHE A 79 -15.86 8.46 -6.52
CA PHE A 79 -15.45 9.86 -6.36
C PHE A 79 -16.60 10.71 -5.81
N LYS A 80 -17.84 10.51 -6.28
CA LYS A 80 -18.99 11.25 -5.76
C LYS A 80 -19.21 11.03 -4.27
N GLU A 81 -19.22 9.78 -3.81
CA GLU A 81 -19.39 9.47 -2.38
C GLU A 81 -18.29 10.10 -1.55
N TRP A 82 -17.03 9.91 -1.96
CA TRP A 82 -15.89 10.56 -1.29
C TRP A 82 -15.99 12.08 -1.24
N HIS A 83 -16.46 12.70 -2.34
CA HIS A 83 -16.60 14.15 -2.45
C HIS A 83 -17.70 14.69 -1.53
N ASP A 84 -18.78 13.92 -1.35
CA ASP A 84 -19.95 14.30 -0.56
C ASP A 84 -19.79 14.01 0.94
N MET A 85 -18.75 13.26 1.34
CA MET A 85 -18.39 13.06 2.75
C MET A 85 -18.19 14.40 3.47
N GLY A 86 -18.74 14.51 4.68
CA GLY A 86 -18.62 15.69 5.50
C GLY A 86 -17.16 16.00 5.87
N SER A 87 -16.69 17.22 5.61
CA SER A 87 -15.29 17.64 5.77
C SER A 87 -14.75 17.63 7.21
N ASN A 88 -15.61 17.42 8.21
CA ASN A 88 -15.28 17.48 9.63
C ASN A 88 -15.63 16.20 10.41
N GLU A 89 -16.29 15.22 9.80
CA GLU A 89 -16.72 13.98 10.47
C GLU A 89 -16.13 12.73 9.79
N GLU A 90 -15.89 12.76 8.48
CA GLU A 90 -15.53 11.55 7.73
C GLU A 90 -14.30 11.73 6.82
N ARG A 91 -13.96 12.97 6.41
CA ARG A 91 -12.82 13.25 5.52
C ARG A 91 -12.03 14.48 5.96
N ASN A 92 -10.73 14.32 6.21
CA ASN A 92 -9.85 15.46 6.51
C ASN A 92 -9.64 16.30 5.26
N GLN A 93 -10.13 17.54 5.28
CA GLN A 93 -9.86 18.46 4.18
C GLN A 93 -8.42 18.99 4.25
N VAL A 94 -7.72 18.98 3.12
CA VAL A 94 -6.44 19.64 2.91
C VAL A 94 -6.68 21.13 2.71
N THR A 95 -5.96 21.95 3.46
CA THR A 95 -6.02 23.41 3.35
C THR A 95 -4.61 23.97 3.37
N THR A 96 -4.45 25.25 3.00
CA THR A 96 -3.16 25.94 3.11
C THR A 96 -2.61 26.05 4.54
N LYS A 97 -3.44 25.74 5.56
CA LYS A 97 -3.03 25.67 6.97
C LYS A 97 -2.86 24.23 7.48
N LYS A 98 -3.33 23.24 6.72
CA LYS A 98 -3.34 21.81 7.07
C LYS A 98 -2.97 20.98 5.83
N ASN A 99 -1.71 21.07 5.43
CA ASN A 99 -1.14 20.40 4.25
C ASN A 99 0.14 19.63 4.60
N THR A 100 0.41 19.39 5.89
CA THR A 100 1.62 18.70 6.35
C THR A 100 1.35 17.23 6.65
N ILE A 101 2.18 16.32 6.14
CA ILE A 101 2.24 14.91 6.55
C ILE A 101 3.50 14.74 7.40
N TYR A 102 3.34 14.30 8.64
CA TYR A 102 4.47 14.05 9.53
C TYR A 102 4.83 12.57 9.59
N VAL A 103 6.10 12.25 9.36
CA VAL A 103 6.66 10.91 9.52
C VAL A 103 7.34 10.80 10.88
N ILE A 104 6.77 10.01 11.78
CA ILE A 104 7.30 9.71 13.11
C ILE A 104 8.19 8.46 13.00
N LEU A 105 9.41 8.58 13.50
CA LEU A 105 10.37 7.47 13.58
C LEU A 105 9.97 6.44 14.64
N PRO A 106 10.44 5.18 14.54
CA PRO A 106 10.23 4.19 15.59
C PRO A 106 10.67 4.72 16.95
N PRO A 107 9.88 4.47 18.02
CA PRO A 107 10.21 5.02 19.32
C PRO A 107 11.56 4.52 19.82
N THR A 108 12.32 5.41 20.46
CA THR A 108 13.65 5.11 20.99
C THR A 108 13.55 4.13 22.16
N ILE A 109 14.57 3.28 22.31
CA ILE A 109 14.67 2.35 23.43
C ILE A 109 15.79 2.85 24.34
N PRO A 110 15.50 3.31 25.57
CA PRO A 110 16.53 3.66 26.52
C PRO A 110 17.25 2.41 27.05
N GLN A 111 18.44 2.61 27.60
CA GLN A 111 19.36 1.51 27.96
C GLN A 111 18.76 0.52 28.97
N ASP A 112 17.98 1.01 29.92
CA ASP A 112 17.30 0.22 30.95
C ASP A 112 16.27 -0.78 30.38
N LEU A 113 15.74 -0.49 29.19
CA LEU A 113 14.76 -1.32 28.50
C LEU A 113 15.36 -2.18 27.39
N GLY A 114 16.66 -2.01 27.11
CA GLY A 114 17.37 -2.68 26.02
C GLY A 114 17.31 -4.20 26.08
N GLU A 115 17.44 -4.79 27.27
CA GLU A 115 17.31 -6.25 27.44
C GLU A 115 15.85 -6.73 27.36
N THR A 116 14.88 -5.93 27.84
CA THR A 116 13.46 -6.28 27.79
C THR A 116 12.93 -6.34 26.36
N MET A 117 13.28 -5.35 25.53
CA MET A 117 12.88 -5.25 24.13
C MET A 117 13.88 -5.86 23.14
N LYS A 118 14.85 -6.63 23.66
CA LYS A 118 15.88 -7.25 22.86
C LYS A 118 15.29 -8.16 21.80
N ASP A 119 15.74 -7.98 20.57
CA ASP A 119 15.35 -8.78 19.40
C ASP A 119 13.84 -8.78 19.08
N TRP A 120 13.01 -7.89 19.65
CA TRP A 120 11.58 -7.82 19.28
C TRP A 120 11.38 -7.44 17.80
N HIS A 121 12.35 -6.73 17.24
CA HIS A 121 12.40 -6.31 15.83
C HIS A 121 12.96 -7.40 14.89
N LYS A 122 13.46 -8.52 15.44
CA LYS A 122 14.07 -9.59 14.65
C LYS A 122 13.05 -10.70 14.40
N PRO A 123 12.86 -11.12 13.14
CA PRO A 123 12.11 -12.33 12.83
C PRO A 123 12.66 -13.57 13.51
N VAL A 124 11.76 -14.46 13.93
CA VAL A 124 12.09 -15.79 14.44
C VAL A 124 11.90 -16.79 13.30
N LEU A 125 13.01 -17.41 12.88
CA LEU A 125 13.02 -18.41 11.80
C LEU A 125 13.20 -19.82 12.39
N PRO A 126 12.32 -20.79 12.08
CA PRO A 126 12.47 -22.18 12.50
C PRO A 126 13.72 -22.81 11.85
N GLY A 127 14.62 -23.35 12.66
CA GLY A 127 15.70 -24.22 12.17
C GLY A 127 16.87 -23.51 11.45
N THR A 128 16.92 -22.18 11.43
CA THR A 128 18.05 -21.42 10.84
C THR A 128 18.47 -20.24 11.74
N THR A 129 19.78 -19.98 11.78
CA THR A 129 20.28 -18.66 12.20
C THR A 129 19.94 -17.67 11.10
N ALA A 130 19.02 -16.74 11.36
CA ALA A 130 18.67 -15.69 10.41
C ALA A 130 19.94 -15.00 9.88
N ARG A 131 19.99 -14.69 8.57
CA ARG A 131 20.92 -13.67 8.10
C ARG A 131 20.46 -12.37 8.75
N ASP A 132 21.20 -11.90 9.75
CA ASP A 132 20.90 -10.64 10.44
C ASP A 132 20.90 -9.51 9.40
N LEU A 133 19.71 -9.09 8.99
CA LEU A 133 19.48 -7.78 8.41
C LEU A 133 19.27 -6.83 9.58
N ASP A 134 19.90 -5.66 9.53
CA ASP A 134 19.67 -4.61 10.50
C ASP A 134 18.21 -4.13 10.42
N LYS A 135 17.72 -3.43 11.45
CA LYS A 135 16.38 -2.82 11.40
C LYS A 135 16.28 -1.94 10.16
N TRP A 136 15.12 -1.87 9.54
CA TRP A 136 14.93 -0.99 8.39
C TRP A 136 15.26 0.46 8.80
N THR A 137 14.77 0.97 9.93
CA THR A 137 15.15 2.33 10.35
C THR A 137 16.56 2.49 10.95
N SER A 138 17.48 1.55 10.75
CA SER A 138 18.84 1.64 11.31
C SER A 138 19.67 2.77 10.68
N SER A 139 19.19 3.42 9.62
CA SER A 139 19.91 4.50 8.96
C SER A 139 18.97 5.66 8.59
N SER A 140 19.41 6.90 8.90
CA SER A 140 18.70 8.14 8.54
C SER A 140 18.37 8.27 7.03
N PRO A 141 19.19 7.78 6.08
CA PRO A 141 18.87 7.83 4.65
C PRO A 141 17.54 7.17 4.28
N GLN A 142 17.21 6.01 4.84
CA GLN A 142 16.01 5.25 4.43
C GLN A 142 14.70 6.00 4.73
N VAL A 143 14.65 6.74 5.82
CA VAL A 143 13.51 7.59 6.17
C VAL A 143 13.43 8.79 5.24
N ASN A 144 14.57 9.38 4.87
CA ASN A 144 14.60 10.48 3.90
C ASN A 144 14.14 10.02 2.51
N ASP A 145 14.45 8.78 2.13
CA ASP A 145 13.96 8.18 0.89
C ASP A 145 12.46 7.96 0.93
N LEU A 146 11.91 7.47 2.05
CA LEU A 146 10.45 7.37 2.25
C LEU A 146 9.78 8.75 2.16
N ILE A 147 10.29 9.75 2.87
CA ILE A 147 9.78 11.13 2.81
C ILE A 147 9.81 11.64 1.38
N SER A 148 10.89 11.38 0.63
CA SER A 148 11.03 11.80 -0.77
C SER A 148 10.03 11.09 -1.68
N TYR A 149 9.81 9.79 -1.48
CA TYR A 149 8.78 9.02 -2.20
C TYR A 149 7.38 9.56 -1.91
N LEU A 150 7.05 9.80 -0.64
CA LEU A 150 5.75 10.32 -0.24
C LEU A 150 5.49 11.74 -0.76
N ARG A 151 6.52 12.60 -0.80
CA ARG A 151 6.41 13.93 -1.45
C ARG A 151 6.10 13.80 -2.94
N ALA A 152 6.66 12.81 -3.62
CA ALA A 152 6.34 12.55 -5.01
C ALA A 152 4.92 11.96 -5.16
N PHE A 153 4.53 11.02 -4.30
CA PHE A 153 3.23 10.33 -4.36
C PHE A 153 2.07 11.27 -4.06
N TYR A 154 2.17 12.03 -2.97
CA TYR A 154 1.22 13.06 -2.51
C TYR A 154 1.70 14.46 -2.92
N HIS A 155 2.05 14.61 -4.21
CA HIS A 155 2.66 15.83 -4.76
C HIS A 155 1.97 17.12 -4.29
N GLY A 156 2.78 18.10 -3.86
CA GLY A 156 2.32 19.38 -3.31
C GLY A 156 2.09 19.41 -1.80
N MET A 157 2.06 18.25 -1.12
CA MET A 157 2.01 18.19 0.35
C MET A 157 3.39 18.42 0.98
N ASP A 158 3.41 19.03 2.16
CA ASP A 158 4.60 19.16 2.98
C ASP A 158 4.82 17.85 3.75
N VAL A 159 5.62 16.92 3.23
CA VAL A 159 5.99 15.71 3.98
C VAL A 159 7.27 15.98 4.75
N VAL A 160 7.28 15.84 6.07
CA VAL A 160 8.44 16.13 6.91
C VAL A 160 8.60 15.09 8.03
N GLN A 161 9.81 14.96 8.57
CA GLN A 161 10.00 14.17 9.78
C GLN A 161 9.38 14.90 10.98
N TYR A 162 8.72 14.15 11.86
CA TYR A 162 8.21 14.66 13.13
C TYR A 162 9.37 15.13 14.04
N PRO A 163 9.27 16.33 14.65
CA PRO A 163 10.39 16.93 15.38
C PRO A 163 10.68 16.30 16.75
N GLY A 164 9.68 15.65 17.36
CA GLY A 164 9.82 14.96 18.63
C GLY A 164 10.18 13.48 18.50
N ALA A 165 10.65 12.87 19.58
CA ALA A 165 10.87 11.44 19.68
C ALA A 165 9.89 10.83 20.68
N PHE A 166 9.24 9.75 20.28
CA PHE A 166 8.55 8.86 21.22
C PHE A 166 9.59 7.92 21.84
N THR A 167 9.35 7.46 23.06
CA THR A 167 10.32 6.64 23.79
C THR A 167 9.64 5.51 24.53
N TRP A 168 10.12 4.29 24.36
CA TRP A 168 9.65 3.15 25.13
C TRP A 168 10.10 3.26 26.60
N ARG A 169 9.22 2.90 27.53
CA ARG A 169 9.45 2.95 28.98
C ARG A 169 9.03 1.63 29.63
N SER A 170 9.59 1.34 30.80
CA SER A 170 9.07 0.26 31.63
C SER A 170 7.65 0.58 32.12
N TRP A 171 6.80 -0.45 32.23
CA TRP A 171 5.47 -0.31 32.81
C TRP A 171 5.38 -1.12 34.11
N ASN A 172 5.31 -0.43 35.24
CA ASN A 172 5.43 -1.02 36.57
C ASN A 172 4.05 -1.33 37.18
N GLU A 173 3.23 -2.12 36.49
CA GLU A 173 2.04 -2.74 37.07
C GLU A 173 2.27 -4.24 37.30
N LYS A 174 1.87 -4.75 38.46
CA LYS A 174 1.94 -6.19 38.73
C LYS A 174 0.97 -6.91 37.77
N PRO A 175 1.45 -7.84 36.92
CA PRO A 175 0.56 -8.56 36.02
C PRO A 175 -0.47 -9.35 36.83
N LYS A 176 -1.74 -9.27 36.44
CA LYS A 176 -2.78 -10.15 37.01
C LYS A 176 -2.39 -11.59 36.71
N ALA A 177 -2.47 -12.49 37.70
CA ALA A 177 -1.90 -13.85 37.66
C ALA A 177 -2.37 -14.78 36.51
N ARG A 178 -3.30 -14.33 35.66
CA ARG A 178 -3.83 -15.05 34.48
C ARG A 178 -3.69 -14.27 33.16
N SER A 179 -3.07 -13.09 33.15
CA SER A 179 -2.94 -12.28 31.94
C SER A 179 -1.87 -12.85 31.02
N LYS A 180 -2.25 -13.22 29.79
CA LYS A 180 -1.29 -13.57 28.71
C LYS A 180 -0.64 -12.33 28.08
N THR A 181 -1.22 -11.16 28.30
CA THR A 181 -0.74 -9.86 27.82
C THR A 181 0.18 -9.22 28.85
N ALA A 182 1.36 -8.80 28.38
CA ALA A 182 2.28 -7.93 29.09
C ALA A 182 2.00 -6.47 28.69
N LYS A 183 2.54 -5.51 29.45
CA LYS A 183 2.44 -4.09 29.12
C LYS A 183 3.83 -3.46 29.06
N ILE A 184 3.97 -2.45 28.22
CA ILE A 184 5.15 -1.58 28.13
C ILE A 184 4.68 -0.13 28.02
N GLY A 185 5.47 0.83 28.48
CA GLY A 185 5.12 2.25 28.39
C GLY A 185 5.55 2.85 27.06
N LEU A 186 4.73 3.73 26.47
CA LEU A 186 5.11 4.60 25.36
C LEU A 186 5.01 6.06 25.82
N GLU A 187 6.17 6.70 25.98
CA GLU A 187 6.26 8.11 26.33
C GLU A 187 6.11 8.99 25.09
N THR A 188 5.22 9.97 25.20
CA THR A 188 4.97 10.97 24.17
C THR A 188 5.95 12.15 24.27
N PRO A 189 6.39 12.74 23.15
CA PRO A 189 7.24 13.93 23.16
C PRO A 189 6.50 15.17 23.73
N GLY A 190 7.25 16.16 24.22
CA GLY A 190 6.69 17.40 24.78
C GLY A 190 6.46 17.29 26.28
N VAL A 191 5.22 17.46 26.74
CA VAL A 191 4.85 17.18 28.15
C VAL A 191 4.82 15.65 28.31
N PRO A 192 5.76 15.03 29.05
CA PRO A 192 5.89 13.58 29.04
C PRO A 192 4.67 12.93 29.69
N GLU A 193 3.97 12.12 28.90
CA GLU A 193 2.89 11.26 29.34
C GLU A 193 3.18 9.86 28.81
N VAL A 194 3.07 8.86 29.69
CA VAL A 194 3.39 7.47 29.37
C VAL A 194 2.10 6.68 29.25
N TRP A 195 1.87 6.12 28.08
CA TRP A 195 0.70 5.31 27.74
C TRP A 195 1.03 3.83 27.90
N ASP A 196 0.13 3.03 28.44
CA ASP A 196 0.34 1.59 28.55
C ASP A 196 -0.04 0.88 27.27
N ILE A 197 0.93 0.17 26.71
CA ILE A 197 0.80 -0.52 25.44
C ILE A 197 0.80 -2.01 25.71
N ARG A 198 -0.27 -2.70 25.32
CA ARG A 198 -0.37 -4.15 25.44
C ARG A 198 0.59 -4.82 24.47
N CYS A 199 1.22 -5.89 24.94
CA CYS A 199 2.09 -6.72 24.13
C CYS A 199 1.80 -8.21 24.38
N ARG A 200 1.90 -9.01 23.34
CA ARG A 200 1.73 -10.48 23.40
C ARG A 200 2.82 -11.19 22.58
N PRO A 201 3.09 -12.48 22.79
CA PRO A 201 3.81 -13.28 21.80
C PRO A 201 3.01 -13.34 20.48
N SER A 202 3.69 -13.43 19.32
CA SER A 202 2.98 -13.65 18.05
C SER A 202 2.28 -15.00 18.02
N LEU A 203 1.10 -15.07 17.40
CA LEU A 203 0.33 -16.30 17.27
C LEU A 203 1.02 -17.29 16.32
N ASP A 204 1.62 -16.77 15.25
CA ASP A 204 2.33 -17.56 14.24
C ASP A 204 3.80 -17.85 14.59
N GLY A 205 4.28 -17.36 15.74
CA GLY A 205 5.63 -17.57 16.24
C GLY A 205 6.74 -16.86 15.46
N ARG A 206 6.40 -15.93 14.54
CA ARG A 206 7.39 -15.21 13.70
C ARG A 206 7.98 -13.98 14.38
N ALA A 207 7.29 -13.41 15.35
CA ALA A 207 7.80 -12.34 16.20
C ALA A 207 7.89 -12.78 17.67
N ARG A 208 8.95 -12.36 18.36
CA ARG A 208 9.06 -12.61 19.81
C ARG A 208 7.93 -11.95 20.59
N ARG A 209 7.55 -10.74 20.15
CA ARG A 209 6.46 -9.94 20.70
C ARG A 209 5.79 -9.13 19.59
N GLN A 210 4.50 -8.93 19.76
CA GLN A 210 3.67 -8.01 19.01
C GLN A 210 3.22 -6.88 19.92
N VAL A 211 3.05 -5.71 19.33
CA VAL A 211 2.61 -4.48 20.00
C VAL A 211 1.17 -4.19 19.58
N HIS A 212 0.30 -3.87 20.53
CA HIS A 212 -1.10 -3.56 20.25
C HIS A 212 -1.19 -2.22 19.53
N LEU A 213 -1.71 -2.24 18.32
CA LEU A 213 -1.77 -1.11 17.43
C LEU A 213 -2.70 0.00 17.97
N GLY A 214 -3.88 -0.35 18.47
CA GLY A 214 -4.83 0.62 19.07
C GLY A 214 -4.25 1.45 20.22
N ASP A 215 -3.61 0.81 21.20
CA ASP A 215 -2.95 1.50 22.31
C ASP A 215 -1.87 2.50 21.84
N VAL A 216 -1.12 2.15 20.78
CA VAL A 216 -0.13 3.08 20.18
C VAL A 216 -0.83 4.27 19.53
N ALA A 217 -1.95 4.04 18.86
CA ALA A 217 -2.74 5.09 18.24
C ALA A 217 -3.28 6.09 19.27
N ASP A 218 -3.77 5.60 20.42
CA ASP A 218 -4.25 6.45 21.52
C ASP A 218 -3.17 7.43 22.00
N ALA A 219 -1.91 6.96 22.12
CA ALA A 219 -0.78 7.82 22.45
C ALA A 219 -0.48 8.86 21.36
N LEU A 220 -0.61 8.49 20.07
CA LEU A 220 -0.40 9.39 18.94
C LEU A 220 -1.45 10.51 18.87
N LEU A 221 -2.71 10.20 19.20
CA LEU A 221 -3.82 11.17 19.15
C LEU A 221 -3.55 12.42 20.01
N GLN A 222 -2.75 12.29 21.07
CA GLN A 222 -2.40 13.40 21.95
C GLN A 222 -1.34 14.36 21.39
N ARG A 223 -0.69 14.00 20.28
CA ARG A 223 0.52 14.69 19.78
C ARG A 223 0.45 15.08 18.30
N ILE A 224 -0.76 15.17 17.74
CA ILE A 224 -0.98 15.59 16.36
C ILE A 224 -0.74 17.10 16.22
N PRO A 225 0.21 17.55 15.36
CA PRO A 225 0.43 18.97 15.10
C PRO A 225 -0.82 19.65 14.52
N LYS A 226 -0.98 20.95 14.78
CA LYS A 226 -2.19 21.70 14.37
C LYS A 226 -2.34 21.82 12.85
N ASP A 227 -1.20 21.87 12.15
CA ASP A 227 -1.06 21.94 10.69
C ASP A 227 -0.94 20.56 10.04
N ALA A 228 -0.94 19.48 10.82
CA ALA A 228 -0.93 18.13 10.28
C ALA A 228 -2.25 17.81 9.60
N HIS A 229 -2.16 17.44 8.33
CA HIS A 229 -3.18 16.66 7.65
C HIS A 229 -3.16 15.21 8.14
N ALA A 230 -1.97 14.62 8.27
CA ALA A 230 -1.79 13.27 8.79
C ALA A 230 -0.47 13.14 9.57
N VAL A 231 -0.44 12.21 10.51
CA VAL A 231 0.79 11.70 11.15
C VAL A 231 0.87 10.20 10.89
N ILE A 232 2.05 9.75 10.46
CA ILE A 232 2.35 8.33 10.29
C ILE A 232 3.48 7.91 11.22
N MET A 233 3.25 6.91 12.07
CA MET A 233 4.30 6.30 12.87
C MET A 233 4.82 5.04 12.19
N LEU A 234 6.13 5.03 11.95
CA LEU A 234 6.84 3.83 11.54
C LEU A 234 7.25 3.05 12.78
N THR A 235 7.22 1.72 12.70
CA THR A 235 7.71 0.84 13.76
C THR A 235 8.45 -0.35 13.15
N ASP A 236 9.47 -0.85 13.84
CA ASP A 236 10.17 -2.09 13.45
C ASP A 236 9.62 -3.31 14.20
N TYR A 237 8.54 -3.15 14.97
CA TYR A 237 7.92 -4.23 15.74
C TYR A 237 6.68 -4.74 15.05
N ASP A 238 6.44 -6.04 15.19
CA ASP A 238 5.22 -6.67 14.72
C ASP A 238 4.00 -6.12 15.47
N LEU A 239 2.87 -6.02 14.78
CA LEU A 239 1.65 -5.40 15.32
C LEU A 239 0.49 -6.39 15.34
N TYR A 240 -0.47 -6.14 16.22
CA TYR A 240 -1.77 -6.80 16.21
C TYR A 240 -2.86 -5.80 16.61
N GLU A 241 -4.09 -6.05 16.19
CA GLU A 241 -5.24 -5.22 16.53
C GLU A 241 -6.21 -5.98 17.44
N ASP A 242 -6.64 -7.17 17.03
CA ASP A 242 -7.55 -8.01 17.82
C ASP A 242 -6.91 -9.32 18.31
N GLU A 243 -7.58 -9.98 19.26
CA GLU A 243 -7.08 -11.22 19.87
C GLU A 243 -6.99 -12.38 18.87
N ASP A 244 -7.82 -12.37 17.83
CA ASP A 244 -7.91 -13.41 16.81
C ASP A 244 -7.06 -13.12 15.56
N ASP A 245 -6.52 -11.90 15.43
CA ASP A 245 -5.65 -11.53 14.30
C ASP A 245 -4.28 -12.17 14.45
N ASP A 246 -3.71 -12.73 13.39
CA ASP A 246 -2.32 -13.20 13.44
C ASP A 246 -1.34 -12.04 13.58
N PHE A 247 -1.49 -11.00 12.74
CA PHE A 247 -0.75 -9.73 12.78
C PHE A 247 -1.44 -8.68 11.91
N THR A 248 -1.02 -7.41 12.06
CA THR A 248 -1.28 -6.34 11.09
C THR A 248 0.01 -5.66 10.67
N VAL A 249 0.12 -5.24 9.42
CA VAL A 249 1.29 -4.51 8.88
C VAL A 249 1.10 -3.01 8.94
N GLY A 250 -0.14 -2.55 8.96
CA GLY A 250 -0.49 -1.15 8.93
C GLY A 250 -1.96 -0.94 9.24
N ARG A 251 -2.28 0.23 9.76
CA ARG A 251 -3.65 0.68 9.94
C ARG A 251 -3.71 2.19 9.99
N ALA A 252 -4.81 2.72 9.46
CA ALA A 252 -5.15 4.11 9.58
C ALA A 252 -6.47 4.32 10.33
N TRP A 253 -6.47 5.29 11.23
CA TRP A 253 -7.66 5.97 11.72
C TRP A 253 -7.80 7.27 10.94
N GLY A 254 -8.26 7.11 9.70
CA GLY A 254 -8.24 8.17 8.68
C GLY A 254 -8.81 9.49 9.19
N GLY A 255 -10.04 9.49 9.70
CA GLY A 255 -10.69 10.69 10.27
C GLY A 255 -9.94 11.31 11.47
N SER A 256 -9.19 10.50 12.21
CA SER A 256 -8.35 10.96 13.32
C SER A 256 -6.95 11.42 12.90
N ARG A 257 -6.61 11.32 11.60
CA ARG A 257 -5.33 11.76 11.01
C ARG A 257 -4.11 10.94 11.45
N VAL A 258 -4.33 9.70 11.91
CA VAL A 258 -3.27 8.82 12.43
C VAL A 258 -3.19 7.58 11.57
N CYS A 259 -1.98 7.19 11.21
CA CYS A 259 -1.70 5.85 10.74
C CYS A 259 -0.40 5.30 11.35
N ILE A 260 -0.30 3.98 11.45
CA ILE A 260 0.86 3.28 11.99
C ILE A 260 1.21 2.19 10.99
N VAL A 261 2.49 2.06 10.64
CA VAL A 261 2.97 1.03 9.70
C VAL A 261 4.20 0.34 10.27
N SER A 262 4.17 -0.98 10.27
CA SER A 262 5.28 -1.84 10.66
C SER A 262 6.12 -2.25 9.47
N SER A 263 7.44 -2.13 9.62
CA SER A 263 8.41 -2.70 8.68
C SER A 263 8.61 -4.21 8.91
N PHE A 264 8.20 -4.76 10.06
CA PHE A 264 8.63 -6.09 10.53
C PHE A 264 8.33 -7.22 9.53
N ARG A 265 7.08 -7.31 9.06
CA ARG A 265 6.60 -8.37 8.17
C ARG A 265 7.10 -8.25 6.73
N TYR A 266 7.70 -7.11 6.40
CA TYR A 266 8.39 -6.88 5.14
C TYR A 266 9.89 -7.20 5.21
N ASN A 267 10.38 -7.75 6.32
CA ASN A 267 11.76 -8.25 6.38
C ASN A 267 11.94 -9.39 5.36
N PRO A 268 12.87 -9.28 4.39
CA PRO A 268 13.06 -10.29 3.33
C PRO A 268 13.42 -11.70 3.82
N THR A 269 13.80 -11.86 5.09
CA THR A 269 14.02 -13.18 5.71
C THR A 269 12.73 -13.96 5.97
N LEU A 270 11.58 -13.29 6.01
CA LEU A 270 10.26 -13.90 6.18
C LEU A 270 9.64 -14.36 4.86
N ASP A 271 10.20 -13.96 3.71
CA ASP A 271 9.59 -14.16 2.39
C ASP A 271 9.27 -15.63 2.10
N GLU A 272 10.19 -16.56 2.42
CA GLU A 272 9.95 -18.00 2.22
C GLU A 272 8.79 -18.50 3.09
N THR A 273 8.77 -18.11 4.37
CA THR A 273 7.71 -18.52 5.30
C THR A 273 6.37 -17.87 5.03
N ALA A 274 6.36 -16.72 4.36
CA ALA A 274 5.17 -15.99 3.97
C ALA A 274 4.69 -16.34 2.54
N GLY A 275 5.33 -17.32 1.87
CA GLY A 275 4.95 -17.73 0.52
C GLY A 275 5.15 -16.66 -0.55
N ILE A 276 6.11 -15.74 -0.35
CA ILE A 276 6.37 -14.63 -1.26
C ILE A 276 7.16 -15.11 -2.48
N ASP A 277 6.48 -15.19 -3.62
CA ASP A 277 7.13 -15.35 -4.92
C ASP A 277 7.58 -14.01 -5.49
N ARG A 278 8.82 -13.62 -5.20
CA ARG A 278 9.43 -12.38 -5.70
C ARG A 278 9.42 -12.26 -7.23
N ALA A 279 9.31 -13.35 -7.99
CA ALA A 279 9.27 -13.29 -9.44
C ALA A 279 7.92 -12.78 -9.98
N HIS A 280 6.84 -12.95 -9.20
CA HIS A 280 5.46 -12.61 -9.56
C HIS A 280 4.84 -11.54 -8.65
N MET A 281 5.68 -10.65 -8.13
CA MET A 281 5.23 -9.38 -7.53
C MET A 281 4.88 -8.38 -8.63
N TRP A 282 4.13 -7.32 -8.31
CA TRP A 282 3.74 -6.35 -9.32
C TRP A 282 4.97 -5.82 -10.09
N PRO A 283 4.94 -5.73 -11.45
CA PRO A 283 3.80 -5.95 -12.36
C PRO A 283 3.60 -7.41 -12.80
N ASN A 284 4.52 -8.31 -12.45
CA ASN A 284 4.51 -9.71 -12.87
C ASN A 284 3.44 -10.55 -12.15
N SER A 285 2.78 -10.01 -11.12
CA SER A 285 1.56 -10.59 -10.53
C SER A 285 0.47 -10.84 -11.58
N HIS A 286 0.50 -10.10 -12.69
CA HIS A 286 -0.36 -10.32 -13.84
C HIS A 286 0.11 -11.46 -14.79
N CYS A 287 1.25 -12.16 -14.58
CA CYS A 287 1.68 -13.29 -15.44
C CYS A 287 0.58 -14.35 -15.49
N LYS A 288 0.08 -14.65 -16.69
CA LYS A 288 -1.02 -15.60 -16.87
C LYS A 288 -0.70 -16.96 -16.26
N ALA A 289 0.51 -17.46 -16.48
CA ALA A 289 0.92 -18.75 -15.94
C ALA A 289 0.96 -18.77 -14.41
N PHE A 290 1.31 -17.64 -13.78
CA PHE A 290 1.26 -17.49 -12.33
C PHE A 290 -0.19 -17.46 -11.84
N VAL A 291 -1.02 -16.56 -12.38
CA VAL A 291 -2.44 -16.45 -12.01
C VAL A 291 -3.18 -17.77 -12.18
N ASP A 292 -3.00 -18.46 -13.31
CA ASP A 292 -3.63 -19.76 -13.56
C ASP A 292 -3.18 -20.81 -12.53
N ASN A 293 -1.92 -20.79 -12.11
CA ASN A 293 -1.37 -21.72 -11.12
C ASN A 293 -1.99 -21.46 -9.73
N GLU A 294 -2.01 -20.20 -9.28
CA GLU A 294 -2.65 -19.82 -8.01
C GLU A 294 -4.13 -20.25 -8.00
N CYS A 295 -4.85 -20.03 -9.10
CA CYS A 295 -6.25 -20.44 -9.23
C CYS A 295 -6.45 -21.96 -9.19
N SER A 296 -5.49 -22.74 -9.70
CA SER A 296 -5.61 -24.21 -9.78
C SER A 296 -5.31 -24.90 -8.45
N VAL A 297 -4.32 -24.40 -7.69
CA VAL A 297 -3.96 -24.95 -6.38
C VAL A 297 -5.15 -24.89 -5.42
N GLU A 298 -5.89 -23.78 -5.43
CA GLU A 298 -7.09 -23.59 -4.62
C GLU A 298 -8.21 -24.60 -4.92
N GLU A 299 -8.40 -24.98 -6.19
CA GLU A 299 -9.39 -25.99 -6.58
C GLU A 299 -9.03 -27.38 -6.03
N GLU A 300 -7.73 -27.70 -5.97
CA GLU A 300 -7.23 -28.98 -5.46
C GLU A 300 -7.31 -29.07 -3.93
N GLU A 301 -6.90 -28.02 -3.20
CA GLU A 301 -6.87 -28.01 -1.73
C GLU A 301 -8.27 -28.05 -1.10
N HIS A 302 -9.27 -27.41 -1.73
CA HIS A 302 -10.60 -27.29 -1.15
C HIS A 302 -11.61 -28.36 -1.61
N HIS A 303 -11.18 -29.38 -2.37
CA HIS A 303 -12.04 -30.46 -2.91
C HIS A 303 -13.38 -29.96 -3.48
N ARG A 304 -13.41 -28.74 -4.03
CA ARG A 304 -14.64 -28.16 -4.57
C ARG A 304 -14.93 -28.88 -5.88
N PRO A 305 -16.13 -29.47 -6.07
CA PRO A 305 -16.45 -30.09 -7.35
C PRO A 305 -16.32 -29.04 -8.43
N ALA A 306 -15.60 -29.36 -9.51
CA ALA A 306 -15.41 -28.47 -10.66
C ALA A 306 -16.78 -27.98 -11.17
N LYS A 307 -17.23 -26.83 -10.66
CA LYS A 307 -18.35 -26.11 -11.27
C LYS A 307 -17.86 -25.81 -12.69
N ARG A 308 -18.71 -25.99 -13.70
CA ARG A 308 -18.41 -25.60 -15.08
C ARG A 308 -18.19 -24.08 -15.11
N THR A 309 -17.02 -23.62 -14.70
CA THR A 309 -16.53 -22.27 -14.92
C THR A 309 -16.45 -22.12 -16.43
N LYS A 310 -17.24 -21.18 -16.96
CA LYS A 310 -17.12 -20.81 -18.36
C LYS A 310 -15.67 -20.39 -18.55
N LYS A 311 -14.96 -20.97 -19.53
CA LYS A 311 -13.62 -20.53 -19.89
C LYS A 311 -13.62 -19.00 -19.96
N PRO A 312 -12.67 -18.31 -19.30
CA PRO A 312 -12.61 -16.86 -19.36
C PRO A 312 -12.62 -16.43 -20.83
N SER A 313 -13.40 -15.40 -21.14
CA SER A 313 -13.39 -14.79 -22.47
C SER A 313 -11.94 -14.47 -22.87
N SER A 314 -11.58 -14.62 -24.15
CA SER A 314 -10.26 -14.22 -24.67
C SER A 314 -9.95 -12.72 -24.51
N ALA A 315 -10.85 -11.94 -23.91
CA ALA A 315 -10.72 -10.51 -23.63
C ALA A 315 -10.02 -10.18 -22.29
N VAL A 316 -9.93 -11.11 -21.33
CA VAL A 316 -9.42 -10.84 -19.96
C VAL A 316 -7.92 -11.12 -19.75
N TYR A 317 -7.28 -11.75 -20.73
CA TYR A 317 -5.83 -11.94 -20.76
C TYR A 317 -5.33 -11.92 -22.21
N GLY A 318 -4.05 -11.59 -22.39
CA GLY A 318 -3.45 -11.57 -23.71
C GLY A 318 -2.01 -11.09 -23.71
N LYS A 319 -1.45 -10.95 -24.91
CA LYS A 319 -0.19 -10.24 -25.09
C LYS A 319 -0.50 -8.74 -25.05
N PRO A 320 0.13 -7.96 -24.15
CA PRO A 320 -0.06 -6.51 -24.14
C PRO A 320 0.29 -5.92 -25.52
N PRO A 321 -0.48 -4.93 -26.01
CA PRO A 321 -0.11 -4.18 -27.21
C PRO A 321 1.31 -3.61 -27.11
N PRO A 322 2.05 -3.47 -28.22
CA PRO A 322 3.33 -2.78 -28.22
C PRO A 322 3.20 -1.38 -27.59
N GLY A 323 4.06 -1.06 -26.62
CA GLY A 323 4.03 0.22 -25.92
C GLY A 323 2.97 0.34 -24.82
N ALA A 324 2.20 -0.70 -24.50
CA ALA A 324 1.27 -0.65 -23.37
C ALA A 324 1.99 -0.56 -22.02
N ALA A 325 1.47 0.25 -21.08
CA ALA A 325 2.16 0.59 -19.83
C ALA A 325 2.48 -0.65 -18.97
N LEU A 326 1.53 -1.57 -18.75
CA LEU A 326 1.80 -2.82 -18.03
C LEU A 326 2.84 -3.70 -18.74
N GLY A 327 2.80 -3.76 -20.07
CA GLY A 327 3.78 -4.52 -20.86
C GLY A 327 5.20 -3.95 -20.76
N LEU A 328 5.32 -2.62 -20.75
CA LEU A 328 6.60 -1.92 -20.54
C LEU A 328 7.12 -2.12 -19.12
N ALA A 329 6.25 -2.09 -18.11
CA ALA A 329 6.61 -2.36 -16.72
C ALA A 329 7.22 -3.77 -16.56
N VAL A 330 6.58 -4.79 -17.12
CA VAL A 330 7.09 -6.18 -17.13
C VAL A 330 8.46 -6.27 -17.83
N GLN A 331 8.64 -5.57 -18.95
CA GLN A 331 9.92 -5.53 -19.66
C GLN A 331 11.02 -4.87 -18.85
N ALA A 332 10.71 -3.80 -18.10
CA ALA A 332 11.67 -3.13 -17.23
C ALA A 332 12.11 -4.04 -16.08
N VAL A 333 11.16 -4.70 -15.40
CA VAL A 333 11.46 -5.67 -14.33
C VAL A 333 12.35 -6.80 -14.80
N LYS A 334 12.15 -7.30 -16.02
CA LYS A 334 12.98 -8.37 -16.61
C LYS A 334 14.47 -7.99 -16.75
N ARG A 335 14.79 -6.70 -16.83
CA ARG A 335 16.16 -6.19 -16.93
C ARG A 335 16.84 -6.05 -15.57
N VAL A 336 16.07 -6.05 -14.48
CA VAL A 336 16.60 -5.95 -13.13
C VAL A 336 17.22 -7.31 -12.75
N PRO A 337 18.48 -7.34 -12.26
CA PRO A 337 19.09 -8.55 -11.78
C PRO A 337 18.31 -9.18 -10.61
N LYS A 338 18.51 -10.47 -10.37
CA LYS A 338 17.96 -11.12 -9.18
C LYS A 338 18.60 -10.52 -7.93
N LEU A 339 17.76 -10.19 -6.95
CA LEU A 339 18.18 -9.67 -5.66
C LEU A 339 18.89 -10.78 -4.87
N THR A 340 20.16 -10.59 -4.54
CA THR A 340 20.99 -11.60 -3.88
C THR A 340 21.81 -11.05 -2.71
N THR A 341 22.11 -9.76 -2.72
CA THR A 341 22.90 -9.08 -1.68
C THR A 341 22.01 -8.53 -0.56
N ARG A 342 22.61 -8.19 0.59
CA ARG A 342 21.89 -7.59 1.72
C ARG A 342 21.27 -6.24 1.35
N ASP A 343 22.01 -5.40 0.63
CA ASP A 343 21.57 -4.04 0.27
C ASP A 343 20.44 -4.05 -0.77
N GLU A 344 20.48 -4.99 -1.72
CA GLU A 344 19.39 -5.22 -2.66
C GLU A 344 18.11 -5.67 -1.95
N LEU A 345 18.23 -6.56 -0.96
CA LEU A 345 17.11 -7.02 -0.15
C LEU A 345 16.56 -5.91 0.75
N ALA A 346 17.41 -5.06 1.32
CA ALA A 346 16.98 -3.89 2.09
C ALA A 346 16.26 -2.85 1.19
N SER A 347 16.72 -2.65 -0.04
CA SER A 347 16.05 -1.78 -1.02
C SER A 347 14.67 -2.33 -1.42
N TYR A 348 14.55 -3.65 -1.54
CA TYR A 348 13.26 -4.31 -1.79
C TYR A 348 12.32 -4.25 -0.59
N TRP A 349 12.86 -4.39 0.63
CA TRP A 349 12.10 -4.16 1.87
C TRP A 349 11.51 -2.74 1.88
N PHE A 350 12.32 -1.73 1.60
CA PHE A 350 11.87 -0.35 1.49
C PHE A 350 10.72 -0.18 0.49
N ALA A 351 10.83 -0.76 -0.70
CA ALA A 351 9.83 -0.60 -1.74
C ALA A 351 8.45 -1.12 -1.32
N ARG A 352 8.41 -2.28 -0.63
CA ARG A 352 7.17 -2.82 -0.04
C ARG A 352 6.58 -1.87 0.99
N LEU A 353 7.40 -1.45 1.96
CA LEU A 353 6.98 -0.51 2.99
C LEU A 353 6.44 0.80 2.40
N ALA A 354 7.10 1.35 1.38
CA ALA A 354 6.69 2.60 0.75
C ALA A 354 5.28 2.51 0.15
N VAL A 355 4.93 1.37 -0.45
CA VAL A 355 3.58 1.14 -0.99
C VAL A 355 2.54 1.04 0.13
N THR A 356 2.81 0.29 1.19
CA THR A 356 1.91 0.18 2.35
C THR A 356 1.71 1.53 3.04
N VAL A 357 2.77 2.30 3.24
CA VAL A 357 2.70 3.66 3.81
C VAL A 357 1.84 4.57 2.93
N SER A 358 1.97 4.47 1.60
CA SER A 358 1.10 5.18 0.67
C SER A 358 -0.36 4.73 0.80
N HIS A 359 -0.64 3.44 0.96
CA HIS A 359 -1.98 2.92 1.20
C HIS A 359 -2.60 3.51 2.47
N GLU A 360 -1.92 3.40 3.62
CA GLU A 360 -2.44 3.89 4.90
C GLU A 360 -2.66 5.40 4.92
N LEU A 361 -1.77 6.16 4.27
CA LEU A 361 -1.99 7.60 4.11
C LEU A 361 -3.22 7.89 3.24
N GLY A 362 -3.56 7.03 2.28
CA GLY A 362 -4.76 7.17 1.46
C GLY A 362 -6.04 7.17 2.30
N HIS A 363 -6.09 6.34 3.35
CA HIS A 363 -7.17 6.38 4.33
C HIS A 363 -7.24 7.71 5.10
N CYS A 364 -6.12 8.37 5.38
CA CYS A 364 -6.11 9.71 5.98
C CYS A 364 -6.71 10.79 5.07
N PHE A 365 -6.70 10.58 3.74
CA PHE A 365 -7.44 11.37 2.75
C PHE A 365 -8.92 10.95 2.60
N GLY A 366 -9.39 10.00 3.42
CA GLY A 366 -10.77 9.50 3.43
C GLY A 366 -11.06 8.42 2.39
N PHE A 367 -10.04 7.77 1.82
CA PHE A 367 -10.26 6.69 0.86
C PHE A 367 -10.71 5.42 1.58
N ALA A 368 -11.72 4.74 1.06
CA ALA A 368 -11.97 3.33 1.36
C ALA A 368 -11.08 2.42 0.51
N HIS A 369 -11.14 1.11 0.77
CA HIS A 369 -10.58 0.12 -0.16
C HIS A 369 -11.18 0.25 -1.57
N CYS A 370 -10.41 -0.15 -2.58
CA CYS A 370 -10.71 0.08 -3.98
C CYS A 370 -10.86 -1.24 -4.76
N PRO A 371 -12.08 -1.62 -5.17
CA PRO A 371 -12.36 -2.83 -5.95
C PRO A 371 -12.38 -2.60 -7.47
N TYR A 372 -12.22 -1.36 -7.95
CA TYR A 372 -12.52 -1.02 -9.36
C TYR A 372 -11.45 -1.50 -10.37
N TYR A 373 -10.18 -1.44 -9.97
CA TYR A 373 -8.98 -1.74 -10.75
C TYR A 373 -7.91 -2.27 -9.81
N ALA A 374 -6.82 -2.82 -10.35
CA ALA A 374 -5.58 -2.92 -9.59
C ALA A 374 -5.22 -1.51 -9.09
N CYS A 375 -5.04 -1.35 -7.78
CA CYS A 375 -4.85 -0.05 -7.13
C CYS A 375 -4.05 -0.23 -5.86
N VAL A 376 -3.21 0.74 -5.48
CA VAL A 376 -2.56 0.73 -4.17
C VAL A 376 -3.58 0.72 -3.02
N MET A 377 -4.78 1.25 -3.24
CA MET A 377 -5.87 1.25 -2.25
C MET A 377 -6.71 -0.04 -2.26
N GLN A 378 -6.29 -1.09 -2.95
CA GLN A 378 -6.99 -2.38 -2.86
C GLN A 378 -6.81 -2.97 -1.46
N GLY A 379 -7.86 -3.55 -0.88
CA GLY A 379 -7.73 -4.28 0.39
C GLY A 379 -6.81 -5.50 0.22
N VAL A 380 -6.01 -5.79 1.25
CA VAL A 380 -5.04 -6.89 1.24
C VAL A 380 -5.07 -7.66 2.56
N ASN A 381 -5.04 -9.00 2.47
CA ASN A 381 -5.08 -9.91 3.62
C ASN A 381 -3.75 -10.54 3.98
N SER A 382 -2.70 -10.28 3.19
CA SER A 382 -1.38 -10.84 3.44
C SER A 382 -0.29 -9.99 2.82
N VAL A 383 0.93 -10.10 3.34
CA VAL A 383 2.14 -9.52 2.73
C VAL A 383 2.44 -10.08 1.33
N ARG A 384 1.93 -11.28 1.01
CA ARG A 384 1.98 -11.86 -0.33
C ARG A 384 1.12 -11.05 -1.28
N GLN A 385 -0.13 -10.80 -0.92
CA GLN A 385 -1.07 -10.01 -1.71
C GLN A 385 -0.63 -8.54 -1.82
N ASP A 386 -0.11 -7.96 -0.73
CA ASP A 386 0.40 -6.57 -0.73
C ASP A 386 1.52 -6.34 -1.76
N GLY A 387 2.41 -7.31 -1.96
CA GLY A 387 3.43 -7.22 -3.01
C GLY A 387 2.89 -7.36 -4.45
N GLN A 388 1.65 -7.80 -4.62
CA GLN A 388 0.99 -7.98 -5.92
C GLN A 388 0.19 -6.76 -6.36
N VAL A 389 -0.13 -5.83 -5.45
CA VAL A 389 -0.80 -4.57 -5.78
C VAL A 389 0.15 -3.56 -6.44
N PRO A 390 -0.34 -2.70 -7.35
CA PRO A 390 0.48 -1.69 -7.99
C PRO A 390 0.84 -0.53 -7.05
N PRO A 391 1.99 0.15 -7.26
CA PRO A 391 2.38 1.35 -6.53
C PRO A 391 1.69 2.64 -7.04
N TYR A 392 0.51 2.54 -7.64
CA TYR A 392 -0.24 3.67 -8.21
C TYR A 392 -1.69 3.72 -7.74
N LEU A 393 -2.29 4.91 -7.83
CA LEU A 393 -3.74 5.09 -7.69
C LEU A 393 -4.42 4.85 -9.04
N CYS A 394 -5.48 4.05 -9.04
CA CYS A 394 -6.33 3.86 -10.22
C CYS A 394 -7.11 5.14 -10.58
N PRO A 395 -7.81 5.20 -11.73
CA PRO A 395 -8.54 6.40 -12.16
C PRO A 395 -9.54 6.95 -11.12
N VAL A 396 -10.19 6.08 -10.34
CA VAL A 396 -11.14 6.49 -9.29
C VAL A 396 -10.43 7.18 -8.14
N CYS A 397 -9.41 6.55 -7.56
CA CYS A 397 -8.68 7.15 -6.44
C CYS A 397 -7.82 8.34 -6.88
N LEU A 398 -7.33 8.34 -8.13
CA LEU A 398 -6.60 9.46 -8.71
C LEU A 398 -7.50 10.69 -8.89
N ALA A 399 -8.76 10.51 -9.28
CA ALA A 399 -9.74 11.59 -9.35
C ALA A 399 -9.97 12.24 -7.97
N LYS A 400 -10.07 11.44 -6.90
CA LYS A 400 -10.20 11.91 -5.52
C LYS A 400 -8.97 12.69 -5.06
N VAL A 401 -7.78 12.10 -5.15
CA VAL A 401 -6.55 12.74 -4.63
C VAL A 401 -6.21 14.01 -5.41
N SER A 402 -6.37 13.98 -6.74
CA SER A 402 -6.07 15.16 -7.57
C SER A 402 -7.08 16.27 -7.32
N TRP A 403 -8.34 15.95 -6.99
CA TRP A 403 -9.33 16.95 -6.58
C TRP A 403 -8.90 17.67 -5.30
N GLU A 404 -8.35 16.92 -4.36
CA GLU A 404 -7.93 17.44 -3.06
C GLU A 404 -6.63 18.24 -3.14
N LEU A 405 -5.64 17.72 -3.88
CA LEU A 405 -4.28 18.27 -3.90
C LEU A 405 -4.00 19.21 -5.07
N GLY A 406 -4.77 19.15 -6.15
CA GLY A 406 -4.65 20.08 -7.27
C GLY A 406 -4.68 21.57 -6.89
N PRO A 407 -5.54 22.00 -5.94
CA PRO A 407 -5.54 23.38 -5.44
C PRO A 407 -4.24 23.84 -4.77
N LEU A 408 -3.37 22.94 -4.29
CA LEU A 408 -2.06 23.29 -3.72
C LEU A 408 -1.06 23.78 -4.78
N LEU A 409 -1.29 23.43 -6.05
CA LEU A 409 -0.43 23.90 -7.13
C LEU A 409 -0.60 25.39 -7.37
N THR A 410 0.53 26.05 -7.62
CA THR A 410 0.55 27.46 -8.01
C THR A 410 -0.06 27.64 -9.40
N GLY A 411 -0.67 28.79 -9.65
CA GLY A 411 -1.33 29.11 -10.92
C GLY A 411 -2.84 29.24 -10.85
N GLY A 412 -3.40 29.92 -11.86
CA GLY A 412 -4.84 30.08 -12.06
C GLY A 412 -5.48 28.87 -12.74
N GLY A 413 -6.79 28.96 -13.01
CA GLY A 413 -7.56 27.91 -13.68
C GLY A 413 -8.64 27.30 -12.79
N SER A 414 -9.60 26.65 -13.45
CA SER A 414 -10.65 25.87 -12.82
C SER A 414 -10.07 24.67 -12.04
N ARG A 415 -10.86 24.14 -11.11
CA ARG A 415 -10.43 22.97 -10.32
C ARG A 415 -10.12 21.75 -11.17
N ALA A 416 -10.90 21.53 -12.24
CA ALA A 416 -10.66 20.45 -13.19
C ALA A 416 -9.33 20.60 -13.95
N GLU A 417 -8.95 21.82 -14.33
CA GLU A 417 -7.65 22.08 -14.95
C GLU A 417 -6.51 21.79 -13.97
N LYS A 418 -6.66 22.21 -12.71
CA LYS A 418 -5.67 21.92 -11.66
C LYS A 418 -5.51 20.42 -11.41
N GLN A 419 -6.58 19.63 -11.45
CA GLN A 419 -6.48 18.16 -11.35
C GLN A 419 -5.61 17.58 -12.46
N LYS A 420 -5.83 18.01 -13.71
CA LYS A 420 -5.05 17.52 -14.87
C LYS A 420 -3.58 17.90 -14.78
N VAL A 421 -3.28 19.11 -14.30
CA VAL A 421 -1.90 19.53 -14.04
C VAL A 421 -1.30 18.68 -12.92
N TRP A 422 -2.02 18.49 -11.83
CA TRP A 422 -1.56 17.69 -10.69
C TRP A 422 -1.22 16.25 -11.06
N VAL A 423 -2.09 15.55 -11.80
CA VAL A 423 -1.82 14.18 -12.25
C VAL A 423 -0.52 14.09 -13.04
N ARG A 424 -0.27 15.07 -13.91
CA ARG A 424 0.97 15.14 -14.71
C ARG A 424 2.19 15.40 -13.84
N GLU A 425 2.13 16.39 -12.95
CA GLU A 425 3.28 16.74 -12.10
C GLU A 425 3.61 15.62 -11.10
N GLN A 426 2.60 14.99 -10.51
CA GLN A 426 2.76 13.83 -9.65
C GLN A 426 3.42 12.67 -10.41
N SER A 427 2.98 12.39 -11.64
CA SER A 427 3.60 11.37 -12.50
C SER A 427 5.06 11.69 -12.81
N ILE A 428 5.41 12.96 -13.04
CA ILE A 428 6.80 13.41 -13.25
C ILE A 428 7.63 13.21 -11.99
N ALA A 429 7.12 13.63 -10.83
CA ALA A 429 7.81 13.52 -9.55
C ALA A 429 8.08 12.05 -9.19
N LEU A 430 7.08 11.19 -9.32
CA LEU A 430 7.21 9.75 -9.07
C LEU A 430 8.17 9.09 -10.04
N LYS A 431 8.13 9.43 -11.33
CA LYS A 431 9.06 8.87 -12.32
C LYS A 431 10.50 9.23 -11.95
N GLY A 432 10.75 10.49 -11.60
CA GLY A 432 12.07 10.97 -11.18
C GLY A 432 12.59 10.32 -9.90
N PHE A 433 11.70 9.94 -8.98
CA PHE A 433 12.06 9.10 -7.83
C PHE A 433 12.41 7.68 -8.28
N CYS A 434 11.52 7.03 -9.02
CA CYS A 434 11.66 5.63 -9.43
C CYS A 434 12.87 5.38 -10.33
N GLU A 435 13.27 6.35 -11.14
CA GLU A 435 14.47 6.29 -11.99
C GLU A 435 15.74 6.08 -11.15
N LYS A 436 15.85 6.76 -10.00
CA LYS A 436 16.96 6.60 -9.04
C LYS A 436 16.92 5.27 -8.31
N TRP A 437 15.77 4.62 -8.29
CA TRP A 437 15.50 3.35 -7.61
C TRP A 437 15.27 2.19 -8.58
N SER A 438 15.66 2.34 -9.85
CA SER A 438 15.43 1.36 -10.92
C SER A 438 16.22 0.05 -10.75
N HIS A 439 17.10 -0.04 -9.75
CA HIS A 439 17.70 -1.30 -9.30
C HIS A 439 16.73 -2.19 -8.51
N VAL A 440 15.59 -1.66 -8.07
CA VAL A 440 14.52 -2.44 -7.42
C VAL A 440 13.44 -2.78 -8.45
N PRO A 441 13.05 -4.07 -8.60
CA PRO A 441 12.07 -4.51 -9.60
C PRO A 441 10.78 -3.69 -9.64
N GLN A 442 10.17 -3.43 -8.48
CA GLN A 442 8.91 -2.68 -8.36
C GLN A 442 9.05 -1.25 -8.91
N PHE A 443 10.11 -0.54 -8.53
CA PHE A 443 10.35 0.83 -8.99
C PHE A 443 10.79 0.89 -10.46
N ALA A 444 11.55 -0.09 -10.95
CA ALA A 444 11.87 -0.19 -12.37
C ALA A 444 10.60 -0.37 -13.22
N GLY A 445 9.71 -1.27 -12.79
CA GLY A 445 8.42 -1.46 -13.43
C GLY A 445 7.56 -0.19 -13.38
N PHE A 446 7.54 0.49 -12.24
CA PHE A 446 6.75 1.70 -12.07
C PHE A 446 7.27 2.89 -12.86
N GLU A 447 8.58 3.07 -12.94
CA GLU A 447 9.22 4.09 -13.78
C GLU A 447 8.80 3.95 -15.25
N ALA A 448 8.85 2.74 -15.79
CA ALA A 448 8.46 2.47 -17.16
C ALA A 448 6.94 2.69 -17.39
N TRP A 449 6.10 2.27 -16.43
CA TRP A 449 4.66 2.53 -16.46
C TRP A 449 4.37 4.03 -16.47
N LEU A 450 5.04 4.81 -15.61
CA LEU A 450 4.91 6.27 -15.51
C LEU A 450 5.40 6.97 -16.78
N GLY A 451 6.48 6.48 -17.38
CA GLY A 451 6.99 6.97 -18.67
C GLY A 451 5.91 6.91 -19.75
N LYS A 452 5.29 5.74 -19.93
CA LYS A 452 4.19 5.58 -20.89
C LYS A 452 2.98 6.42 -20.51
N ARG A 453 2.61 6.45 -19.23
CA ARG A 453 1.50 7.27 -18.73
C ARG A 453 1.67 8.74 -19.10
N LEU A 454 2.88 9.28 -19.01
CA LEU A 454 3.19 10.66 -19.36
C LEU A 454 3.11 10.93 -20.87
N GLU A 455 3.44 9.95 -21.72
CA GLU A 455 3.24 10.03 -23.17
C GLU A 455 1.75 10.12 -23.50
N ASP A 456 0.93 9.23 -22.94
CA ASP A 456 -0.52 9.17 -23.18
C ASP A 456 -1.23 10.46 -22.74
N ILE A 457 -0.77 11.08 -21.65
CA ILE A 457 -1.29 12.39 -21.19
C ILE A 457 -0.91 13.52 -22.16
N ARG A 458 0.27 13.46 -22.80
CA ARG A 458 0.75 14.50 -23.71
C ARG A 458 0.05 14.45 -25.06
N GLU A 459 -0.11 13.26 -25.64
CA GLU A 459 -0.72 13.07 -26.96
C GLU A 459 -2.15 13.65 -26.99
N LYS A 460 -2.93 13.43 -25.93
CA LYS A 460 -4.32 13.92 -25.80
C LYS A 460 -4.47 15.41 -25.51
N ARG A 461 -3.38 16.15 -25.31
CA ARG A 461 -3.43 17.63 -25.23
C ARG A 461 -3.27 18.29 -26.61
N VAL A 462 -2.83 17.52 -27.62
CA VAL A 462 -2.56 18.02 -28.98
C VAL A 462 -3.74 17.76 -29.92
N GLU A 463 -4.62 16.82 -29.57
CA GLU A 463 -5.96 16.63 -30.15
C GLU A 463 -7.01 17.50 -29.44
#